data_AF-A0A258GJ84-F1
#
_entry.id   AF-A0A258GJ84-F1
#
_cell.length_a   1.000
_cell.length_b   1.000
_cell.length_c   1.000
_cell.angle_alpha   90.00
_cell.angle_beta   90.00
_cell.angle_gamma   90.00
#
_symmetry.space_group_name_H-M   'P 1'
#
loop_
_entity.id
_entity.type
_entity.pdbx_description
1 polymer ?
#
loop_
_entity_poly.entity_id
_entity_poly.type
_entity_poly.pdbx_seq_one_letter_code
_entity_poly.pdbx_strand_id
1 'polypeptide(L)'
;MAGPGAHSRPLPGTSPGQPGPAHASSASPPGRGAGDEEDTATSMGRLTLNMLLSFAQFEREVTAERIRDKIAASKRKGLWMGGYVPLGYDADGRTLRINEAEAQTVRTLYDLYREHGTIREVREAAAGLGLRSKLRTTDDGRMQGGIPFNRGHIHHILTNPLYAGKIRHKGQVHDGQHPAIIAPDLWEAVQKQLTAEARKPRARKASSTRSLLCGKICDETGDRLTPSHSRIRAGARLRYYISHRLAARSGEEGVTGWRLPADELEARVEGIVRDLLSDATLAARLVTAPDTDEIARLRSRLEALTGAAGRADLLKLVGRFDIASGHLMLELDASALAGPLTLDVDRQDADALTKSVPFQLRKRGVKTKLVLADTPVGRDGTLIRNIARAHRWFNEIRAGRSFDEIAEAEGTSRRRIQQMIDLAFLAPDIVRDVLDGKQPLGFTSDWCLRHPLPSDWSAQRTLLASL
;
A
#
# COMPACT_ATOMS: atom_id res chain seq x y z
N MET A 1 44.95 -28.67 -54.03
CA MET A 1 45.18 -29.79 -54.98
C MET A 1 43.87 -30.56 -55.12
N ALA A 2 43.59 -30.98 -56.36
CA ALA A 2 42.39 -31.57 -56.94
C ALA A 2 41.57 -32.59 -56.10
N GLY A 3 40.24 -32.62 -56.37
CA GLY A 3 39.32 -33.75 -56.12
C GLY A 3 39.59 -34.95 -57.06
N PRO A 4 38.74 -36.01 -57.11
CA PRO A 4 37.37 -35.99 -57.66
C PRO A 4 36.40 -36.94 -56.87
N GLY A 5 35.13 -37.21 -57.16
CA GLY A 5 34.09 -37.00 -58.21
C GLY A 5 32.84 -37.80 -57.73
N ALA A 6 31.67 -37.93 -58.36
CA ALA A 6 30.94 -37.38 -59.50
C ALA A 6 29.50 -37.99 -59.43
N HIS A 7 28.59 -37.57 -60.34
CA HIS A 7 27.21 -38.06 -60.66
C HIS A 7 26.05 -37.25 -60.05
N SER A 8 25.05 -36.71 -60.77
CA SER A 8 24.65 -36.75 -62.20
C SER A 8 23.66 -35.60 -62.52
N ARG A 9 23.65 -35.13 -63.79
CA ARG A 9 22.78 -34.14 -64.50
C ARG A 9 21.36 -34.71 -64.84
N PRO A 10 20.47 -34.14 -65.72
CA PRO A 10 20.39 -32.84 -66.48
C PRO A 10 18.99 -32.11 -66.47
N LEU A 11 18.85 -30.77 -66.64
CA LEU A 11 18.60 -29.87 -67.83
C LEU A 11 17.11 -29.53 -68.24
N PRO A 12 16.85 -28.40 -68.95
CA PRO A 12 15.71 -27.47 -68.74
C PRO A 12 14.79 -27.20 -69.96
N GLY A 13 13.82 -26.26 -69.83
CA GLY A 13 13.12 -25.56 -70.95
C GLY A 13 11.91 -24.72 -70.46
N THR A 14 11.91 -23.38 -70.52
CA THR A 14 11.47 -22.46 -71.61
C THR A 14 9.94 -22.31 -71.84
N SER A 15 9.41 -21.13 -71.47
CA SER A 15 8.27 -20.39 -72.11
C SER A 15 8.58 -20.04 -73.59
N PRO A 16 7.70 -19.45 -74.45
CA PRO A 16 6.48 -18.64 -74.22
C PRO A 16 5.31 -18.78 -75.26
N GLY A 17 4.23 -17.98 -75.12
CA GLY A 17 3.48 -17.40 -76.26
C GLY A 17 2.06 -17.91 -76.59
N GLN A 18 1.06 -17.01 -76.46
CA GLN A 18 -0.27 -17.01 -77.13
C GLN A 18 -0.14 -16.84 -78.66
N PRO A 19 -1.15 -17.10 -79.55
CA PRO A 19 -2.48 -16.40 -79.60
C PRO A 19 -3.69 -17.13 -80.26
N GLY A 20 -4.89 -16.49 -80.23
CA GLY A 20 -5.86 -16.50 -81.35
C GLY A 20 -7.32 -16.96 -81.10
N PRO A 21 -8.33 -16.48 -81.87
CA PRO A 21 -9.59 -15.93 -81.33
C PRO A 21 -10.91 -16.51 -81.91
N ALA A 22 -12.07 -16.11 -81.35
CA ALA A 22 -13.35 -16.07 -82.07
C ALA A 22 -14.32 -15.02 -81.48
N HIS A 23 -14.91 -14.22 -82.39
CA HIS A 23 -15.80 -13.08 -82.20
C HIS A 23 -17.26 -13.48 -81.89
N ALA A 24 -18.01 -12.63 -81.17
CA ALA A 24 -19.22 -11.94 -81.68
C ALA A 24 -19.86 -10.96 -80.66
N SER A 25 -20.03 -9.70 -81.12
CA SER A 25 -21.06 -8.67 -80.82
C SER A 25 -21.37 -8.26 -79.37
N SER A 26 -21.10 -7.04 -78.90
CA SER A 26 -21.46 -5.66 -79.32
C SER A 26 -22.58 -5.06 -78.45
N ALA A 27 -22.19 -4.25 -77.45
CA ALA A 27 -22.86 -3.00 -77.04
C ALA A 27 -22.06 -2.33 -75.90
N SER A 28 -21.84 -1.02 -75.99
CA SER A 28 -21.34 -0.13 -74.92
C SER A 28 -22.26 1.11 -74.88
N PRO A 29 -22.14 2.01 -73.90
CA PRO A 29 -22.53 1.96 -72.48
C PRO A 29 -23.57 3.08 -72.20
N PRO A 30 -23.95 3.44 -70.95
CA PRO A 30 -23.15 4.37 -70.12
C PRO A 30 -23.25 4.02 -68.61
N GLY A 31 -22.50 4.54 -67.66
CA GLY A 31 -21.52 5.61 -67.57
C GLY A 31 -21.29 5.87 -66.07
N ARG A 32 -20.04 6.18 -65.71
CA ARG A 32 -19.56 6.90 -64.50
C ARG A 32 -20.15 6.56 -63.12
N GLY A 33 -19.26 6.09 -62.24
CA GLY A 33 -19.45 6.13 -60.80
C GLY A 33 -18.31 5.46 -60.01
N ALA A 34 -17.06 5.68 -60.41
CA ALA A 34 -15.90 5.33 -59.58
C ALA A 34 -15.41 6.63 -58.93
N GLY A 35 -15.63 6.79 -57.63
CA GLY A 35 -15.14 7.93 -56.85
C GLY A 35 -16.07 8.47 -55.77
N ASP A 36 -16.73 7.62 -54.98
CA ASP A 36 -17.19 8.03 -53.64
C ASP A 36 -16.21 7.45 -52.63
N GLU A 37 -15.01 8.03 -52.57
CA GLU A 37 -14.25 8.01 -51.32
C GLU A 37 -15.12 8.78 -50.32
N GLU A 38 -15.66 8.09 -49.31
CA GLU A 38 -16.52 8.69 -48.29
C GLU A 38 -15.84 9.92 -47.68
N ASP A 39 -16.30 11.11 -48.08
CA ASP A 39 -15.70 12.37 -47.67
C ASP A 39 -16.03 12.65 -46.19
N THR A 40 -15.09 12.28 -45.31
CA THR A 40 -15.17 12.47 -43.85
C THR A 40 -15.23 13.94 -43.41
N ALA A 41 -15.16 14.89 -44.36
CA ALA A 41 -15.44 16.30 -44.12
C ALA A 41 -16.95 16.61 -44.00
N THR A 42 -17.83 15.77 -44.58
CA THR A 42 -19.29 15.97 -44.53
C THR A 42 -19.93 15.31 -43.31
N SER A 43 -21.02 15.89 -42.82
CA SER A 43 -21.79 15.37 -41.67
C SER A 43 -22.28 13.92 -41.91
N MET A 44 -22.67 13.61 -43.14
CA MET A 44 -23.08 12.25 -43.54
C MET A 44 -21.89 11.29 -43.60
N GLY A 45 -20.75 11.69 -44.19
CA GLY A 45 -19.54 10.87 -44.23
C GLY A 45 -18.94 10.57 -42.84
N ARG A 46 -19.07 11.50 -41.88
CA ARG A 46 -18.70 11.25 -40.48
C ARG A 46 -19.64 10.26 -39.80
N LEU A 47 -20.93 10.34 -40.09
CA LEU A 47 -21.92 9.41 -39.54
C LEU A 47 -21.72 7.99 -40.06
N THR A 48 -21.49 7.83 -41.37
CA THR A 48 -21.21 6.51 -41.99
C THR A 48 -19.92 5.91 -41.44
N LEU A 49 -18.84 6.69 -41.35
CA LEU A 49 -17.58 6.22 -40.77
C LEU A 49 -17.74 5.76 -39.32
N ASN A 50 -18.44 6.53 -38.48
CA ASN A 50 -18.67 6.15 -37.08
C ASN A 50 -19.53 4.88 -36.97
N MET A 51 -20.49 4.71 -37.86
CA MET A 51 -21.32 3.50 -37.94
C MET A 51 -20.46 2.29 -38.36
N LEU A 52 -19.63 2.43 -39.39
CA LEU A 52 -18.69 1.38 -39.83
C LEU A 52 -17.67 1.02 -38.75
N LEU A 53 -17.15 2.02 -38.03
CA LEU A 53 -16.24 1.80 -36.90
C LEU A 53 -16.95 1.04 -35.77
N SER A 54 -18.20 1.40 -35.47
CA SER A 54 -19.02 0.70 -34.47
C SER A 54 -19.28 -0.74 -34.87
N PHE A 55 -19.53 -1.02 -36.15
CA PHE A 55 -19.64 -2.38 -36.66
C PHE A 55 -18.32 -3.15 -36.56
N ALA A 56 -17.20 -2.55 -36.97
CA ALA A 56 -15.89 -3.18 -36.87
C ALA A 56 -15.51 -3.49 -35.41
N GLN A 57 -15.87 -2.61 -34.46
CA GLN A 57 -15.69 -2.85 -33.04
C GLN A 57 -16.60 -3.99 -32.55
N PHE A 58 -17.88 -3.96 -32.90
CA PHE A 58 -18.84 -5.02 -32.56
C PHE A 58 -18.39 -6.39 -33.08
N GLU A 59 -17.94 -6.48 -34.33
CA GLU A 59 -17.41 -7.73 -34.90
C GLU A 59 -16.18 -8.26 -34.16
N ARG A 60 -15.26 -7.37 -33.74
CA ARG A 60 -14.10 -7.74 -32.92
C ARG A 60 -14.53 -8.28 -31.56
N GLU A 61 -15.50 -7.64 -30.91
CA GLU A 61 -16.02 -8.06 -29.61
C GLU A 61 -16.71 -9.43 -29.69
N VAL A 62 -17.59 -9.63 -30.68
CA VAL A 62 -18.27 -10.91 -30.94
C VAL A 62 -17.26 -12.01 -31.28
N THR A 63 -16.23 -11.70 -32.08
CA THR A 63 -15.17 -12.66 -32.40
C THR A 63 -14.37 -13.05 -31.15
N ALA A 64 -13.99 -12.07 -30.33
CA ALA A 64 -13.28 -12.32 -29.08
C ALA A 64 -14.13 -13.16 -28.11
N GLU A 65 -15.44 -12.93 -28.04
CA GLU A 65 -16.37 -13.75 -27.24
C GLU A 65 -16.40 -15.19 -27.73
N ARG A 66 -16.62 -15.41 -29.03
CA ARG A 66 -16.62 -16.76 -29.63
C ARG A 66 -15.30 -17.49 -29.41
N ILE A 67 -14.16 -16.80 -29.48
CA ILE A 67 -12.84 -17.38 -29.18
C ILE A 67 -12.76 -17.80 -27.71
N ARG A 68 -13.22 -16.95 -26.79
CA ARG A 68 -13.27 -17.27 -25.35
C ARG A 68 -14.13 -18.51 -25.07
N ASP A 69 -15.27 -18.64 -25.73
CA ASP A 69 -16.16 -19.79 -25.56
C ASP A 69 -15.55 -21.08 -26.10
N LYS A 70 -14.89 -21.02 -27.27
CA LYS A 70 -14.13 -22.15 -27.80
C LYS A 70 -13.00 -22.57 -26.85
N ILE A 71 -12.26 -21.62 -26.28
CA ILE A 71 -11.21 -21.92 -25.29
C ILE A 71 -11.81 -22.56 -24.03
N ALA A 72 -12.93 -22.04 -23.52
CA ALA A 72 -13.62 -22.60 -22.37
C ALA A 72 -14.10 -24.03 -22.64
N ALA A 73 -14.71 -24.27 -23.81
CA ALA A 73 -15.15 -25.58 -24.23
C ALA A 73 -13.99 -26.58 -24.39
N SER A 74 -12.86 -26.15 -24.98
CA SER A 74 -11.68 -26.97 -25.12
C SER A 74 -11.02 -27.31 -23.78
N LYS A 75 -10.90 -26.34 -22.86
CA LYS A 75 -10.39 -26.59 -21.50
C LYS A 75 -11.30 -27.51 -20.70
N ARG A 76 -12.62 -27.44 -20.89
CA ARG A 76 -13.59 -28.38 -20.30
C ARG A 76 -13.40 -29.80 -20.82
N LYS A 77 -12.97 -29.97 -22.07
CA LYS A 77 -12.57 -31.26 -22.67
C LYS A 77 -11.17 -31.72 -22.24
N GLY A 78 -10.48 -30.99 -21.35
CA GLY A 78 -9.15 -31.35 -20.87
C GLY A 78 -8.01 -31.02 -21.83
N LEU A 79 -8.24 -30.20 -22.87
CA LEU A 79 -7.22 -29.82 -23.84
C LEU A 79 -6.35 -28.68 -23.29
N TRP A 80 -5.05 -28.78 -23.50
CA TRP A 80 -4.11 -27.69 -23.24
C TRP A 80 -4.20 -26.66 -24.38
N MET A 81 -4.54 -25.41 -24.02
CA MET A 81 -4.83 -24.33 -24.97
C MET A 81 -3.64 -23.36 -25.15
N GLY A 82 -2.41 -23.85 -24.94
CA GLY A 82 -1.19 -23.08 -25.15
C GLY A 82 -0.78 -22.16 -23.98
N GLY A 83 0.19 -21.29 -24.26
CA GLY A 83 0.89 -20.45 -23.28
C GLY A 83 2.27 -21.01 -22.93
N TYR A 84 2.89 -20.48 -21.87
CA TYR A 84 4.18 -21.00 -21.40
C TYR A 84 4.03 -22.41 -20.85
N VAL A 85 4.80 -23.34 -21.41
CA VAL A 85 4.84 -24.73 -20.95
C VAL A 85 5.36 -24.78 -19.50
N PRO A 86 4.62 -25.37 -18.55
CA PRO A 86 5.07 -25.52 -17.17
C PRO A 86 6.37 -26.33 -17.03
N LEU A 87 7.08 -26.15 -15.93
CA LEU A 87 8.22 -27.01 -15.57
C LEU A 87 7.77 -28.47 -15.49
N GLY A 88 8.54 -29.43 -15.97
CA GLY A 88 8.19 -30.86 -15.92
C GLY A 88 7.44 -31.36 -17.14
N TYR A 89 7.04 -30.46 -18.05
CA TYR A 89 6.35 -30.80 -19.28
C TYR A 89 7.02 -30.19 -20.49
N ASP A 90 6.80 -30.81 -21.65
CA ASP A 90 7.06 -30.27 -22.98
C ASP A 90 5.75 -30.18 -23.77
N ALA A 91 5.68 -29.24 -24.72
CA ALA A 91 4.50 -29.05 -25.55
C ALA A 91 4.31 -30.24 -26.49
N ASP A 92 3.07 -30.77 -26.54
CA ASP A 92 2.69 -31.85 -27.46
C ASP A 92 1.34 -31.53 -28.10
N GLY A 93 1.35 -30.51 -28.97
CA GLY A 93 0.15 -30.01 -29.64
C GLY A 93 -0.90 -29.45 -28.67
N ARG A 94 -2.04 -30.16 -28.53
CA ARG A 94 -3.13 -29.80 -27.61
C ARG A 94 -3.07 -30.56 -26.27
N THR A 95 -1.97 -31.25 -26.01
CA THR A 95 -1.66 -31.88 -24.72
C THR A 95 -0.24 -31.52 -24.28
N LEU A 96 0.19 -32.08 -23.15
CA LEU A 96 1.52 -31.91 -22.59
C LEU A 96 2.15 -33.29 -22.40
N ARG A 97 3.43 -33.43 -22.74
CA ARG A 97 4.21 -34.64 -22.50
C ARG A 97 5.14 -34.43 -21.31
N ILE A 98 5.30 -35.42 -20.45
CA ILE A 98 6.20 -35.31 -19.29
C ILE A 98 7.65 -35.26 -19.78
N ASN A 99 8.40 -34.28 -19.27
CA ASN A 99 9.84 -34.23 -19.35
C ASN A 99 10.40 -34.77 -18.04
N GLU A 100 10.95 -35.98 -18.06
CA GLU A 100 11.25 -36.71 -16.83
C GLU A 100 12.34 -36.03 -15.97
N ALA A 101 13.32 -35.38 -16.61
CA ALA A 101 14.38 -34.66 -15.90
C ALA A 101 13.82 -33.45 -15.12
N GLU A 102 12.92 -32.68 -15.75
CA GLU A 102 12.27 -31.57 -15.08
C GLU A 102 11.17 -32.03 -14.10
N ALA A 103 10.47 -33.12 -14.42
CA ALA A 103 9.43 -33.69 -13.57
C ALA A 103 10.01 -34.16 -12.24
N GLN A 104 11.24 -34.68 -12.24
CA GLN A 104 11.93 -35.03 -11.00
C GLN A 104 12.13 -33.82 -10.09
N THR A 105 12.38 -32.63 -10.65
CA THR A 105 12.45 -31.38 -9.86
C THR A 105 11.11 -31.07 -9.21
N VAL A 106 10.00 -31.25 -9.93
CA VAL A 106 8.65 -31.05 -9.40
C VAL A 106 8.36 -32.06 -8.28
N ARG A 107 8.63 -33.36 -8.48
CA ARG A 107 8.43 -34.38 -7.45
C ARG A 107 9.22 -34.08 -6.18
N THR A 108 10.50 -33.73 -6.35
CA THR A 108 11.37 -33.33 -5.23
C THR A 108 10.80 -32.14 -4.45
N LEU A 109 10.24 -31.12 -5.12
CA LEU A 109 9.61 -29.99 -4.44
C LEU A 109 8.35 -30.39 -3.64
N TYR A 110 7.57 -31.35 -4.14
CA TYR A 110 6.42 -31.89 -3.40
C TYR A 110 6.87 -32.71 -2.19
N ASP A 111 7.91 -33.53 -2.33
CA ASP A 111 8.46 -34.33 -1.22
C ASP A 111 9.05 -33.44 -0.12
N LEU A 112 9.86 -32.45 -0.49
CA LEU A 112 10.39 -31.45 0.46
C LEU A 112 9.27 -30.71 1.20
N TYR A 113 8.15 -30.42 0.52
CA TYR A 113 7.02 -29.78 1.18
C TYR A 113 6.31 -30.70 2.16
N ARG A 114 6.17 -31.99 1.84
CA ARG A 114 5.62 -32.98 2.77
C ARG A 114 6.49 -33.16 4.00
N GLU A 115 7.81 -33.14 3.83
CA GLU A 115 8.78 -33.27 4.92
C GLU A 115 8.78 -32.05 5.84
N HIS A 116 8.95 -30.85 5.28
CA HIS A 116 9.12 -29.64 6.09
C HIS A 116 7.82 -28.94 6.45
N GLY A 117 6.78 -29.06 5.62
CA GLY A 117 5.48 -28.40 5.80
C GLY A 117 5.48 -26.88 5.62
N THR A 118 6.64 -26.23 5.41
CA THR A 118 6.72 -24.79 5.16
C THR A 118 7.45 -24.45 3.86
N ILE A 119 6.85 -23.57 3.04
CA ILE A 119 7.45 -23.10 1.76
C ILE A 119 8.83 -22.46 1.96
N ARG A 120 9.10 -21.89 3.14
CA ARG A 120 10.40 -21.30 3.45
C ARG A 120 11.49 -22.37 3.51
N GLU A 121 11.26 -23.45 4.24
CA GLU A 121 12.23 -24.53 4.38
C GLU A 121 12.41 -25.29 3.08
N VAL A 122 11.33 -25.52 2.32
CA VAL A 122 11.42 -26.07 0.95
C VAL A 122 12.33 -25.22 0.07
N ARG A 123 12.25 -23.89 0.19
CA ARG A 123 13.12 -22.99 -0.59
C ARG A 123 14.60 -23.14 -0.22
N GLU A 124 14.92 -23.23 1.07
CA GLU A 124 16.33 -23.41 1.50
C GLU A 124 16.85 -24.77 1.03
N ALA A 125 16.06 -25.84 1.22
CA ALA A 125 16.43 -27.19 0.78
C ALA A 125 16.58 -27.27 -0.74
N ALA A 126 15.63 -26.71 -1.50
CA ALA A 126 15.71 -26.65 -2.96
C ALA A 126 16.92 -25.85 -3.45
N ALA A 127 17.32 -24.79 -2.74
CA ALA A 127 18.53 -24.04 -3.05
C ALA A 127 19.80 -24.86 -2.75
N GLY A 128 19.83 -25.59 -1.64
CA GLY A 128 20.93 -26.52 -1.29
C GLY A 128 21.10 -27.66 -2.31
N LEU A 129 20.00 -28.12 -2.90
CA LEU A 129 19.98 -29.12 -3.98
C LEU A 129 20.23 -28.53 -5.38
N GLY A 130 20.39 -27.20 -5.49
CA GLY A 130 20.65 -26.54 -6.77
C GLY A 130 19.48 -26.53 -7.75
N LEU A 131 18.24 -26.72 -7.29
CA LEU A 131 17.04 -26.78 -8.12
C LEU A 131 16.73 -25.39 -8.73
N ARG A 132 16.41 -25.37 -10.04
CA ARG A 132 16.21 -24.15 -10.83
C ARG A 132 14.92 -24.17 -11.65
N SER A 133 14.42 -22.99 -11.97
CA SER A 133 13.24 -22.84 -12.83
C SER A 133 13.52 -23.23 -14.28
N LYS A 134 12.48 -23.64 -15.02
CA LYS A 134 12.58 -24.04 -16.44
C LYS A 134 13.22 -22.92 -17.26
N LEU A 135 14.28 -23.25 -17.99
CA LEU A 135 14.90 -22.36 -18.97
C LEU A 135 14.04 -22.32 -20.22
N ARG A 136 13.72 -21.13 -20.70
CA ARG A 136 12.92 -20.89 -21.90
C ARG A 136 13.65 -19.90 -22.78
N THR A 137 13.65 -20.16 -24.08
CA THR A 137 14.13 -19.21 -25.09
C THR A 137 12.90 -18.63 -25.77
N THR A 138 12.74 -17.31 -25.72
CA THR A 138 11.67 -16.63 -26.46
C THR A 138 11.99 -16.61 -27.95
N ASP A 139 10.99 -16.33 -28.79
CA ASP A 139 11.18 -16.21 -30.25
C ASP A 139 12.24 -15.16 -30.62
N ASP A 140 12.38 -14.10 -29.81
CA ASP A 140 13.43 -13.07 -29.93
C ASP A 140 14.83 -13.51 -29.46
N GLY A 141 15.04 -14.80 -29.14
CA GLY A 141 16.31 -15.35 -28.68
C GLY A 141 16.69 -15.04 -27.22
N ARG A 142 15.85 -14.33 -26.46
CA ARG A 142 16.11 -14.04 -25.04
C ARG A 142 15.87 -15.28 -24.19
N MET A 143 16.82 -15.60 -23.32
CA MET A 143 16.67 -16.67 -22.34
C MET A 143 15.97 -16.14 -21.07
N GLN A 144 14.94 -16.85 -20.62
CA GLN A 144 14.20 -16.59 -19.39
C GLN A 144 14.16 -17.86 -18.53
N GLY A 145 14.35 -17.72 -17.22
CA GLY A 145 14.38 -18.86 -16.29
C GLY A 145 15.81 -19.31 -15.94
N GLY A 146 15.98 -20.54 -15.46
CA GLY A 146 17.26 -21.03 -14.94
C GLY A 146 17.68 -20.41 -13.59
N ILE A 147 16.79 -19.65 -12.95
CA ILE A 147 17.06 -19.00 -11.68
C ILE A 147 16.64 -19.89 -10.49
N PRO A 148 17.27 -19.72 -9.32
CA PRO A 148 16.84 -20.42 -8.11
C PRO A 148 15.37 -20.15 -7.78
N PHE A 149 14.69 -21.14 -7.22
CA PHE A 149 13.29 -21.00 -6.85
C PHE A 149 13.09 -19.96 -5.74
N ASN A 150 12.19 -19.00 -5.98
CA ASN A 150 11.68 -18.11 -4.95
C ASN A 150 10.40 -18.71 -4.33
N ARG A 151 9.90 -18.09 -3.25
CA ARG A 151 8.69 -18.56 -2.56
C ARG A 151 7.46 -18.59 -3.47
N GLY A 152 7.33 -17.63 -4.38
CA GLY A 152 6.22 -17.53 -5.32
C GLY A 152 6.22 -18.66 -6.35
N HIS A 153 7.39 -19.02 -6.88
CA HIS A 153 7.54 -20.15 -7.80
C HIS A 153 7.14 -21.47 -7.13
N ILE A 154 7.64 -21.73 -5.92
CA ILE A 154 7.32 -22.96 -5.18
C ILE A 154 5.83 -23.01 -4.85
N HIS A 155 5.27 -21.91 -4.34
CA HIS A 155 3.83 -21.83 -4.08
C HIS A 155 3.00 -22.10 -5.35
N HIS A 156 3.39 -21.51 -6.48
CA HIS A 156 2.71 -21.73 -7.76
C HIS A 156 2.78 -23.20 -8.20
N ILE A 157 3.94 -23.85 -8.07
CA ILE A 157 4.09 -25.28 -8.41
C ILE A 157 3.22 -26.17 -7.51
N LEU A 158 3.21 -25.92 -6.20
CA LEU A 158 2.46 -26.71 -5.24
C LEU A 158 0.94 -26.51 -5.35
N THR A 159 0.47 -25.35 -5.82
CA THR A 159 -0.98 -25.04 -5.95
C THR A 159 -1.54 -25.26 -7.34
N ASN A 160 -0.70 -25.48 -8.35
CA ASN A 160 -1.17 -25.64 -9.71
C ASN A 160 -1.74 -27.06 -9.93
N PRO A 161 -3.05 -27.21 -10.23
CA PRO A 161 -3.68 -28.51 -10.45
C PRO A 161 -3.17 -29.24 -11.69
N LEU A 162 -2.44 -28.56 -12.58
CA LEU A 162 -1.84 -29.14 -13.77
C LEU A 162 -0.93 -30.32 -13.45
N TYR A 163 -0.17 -30.24 -12.36
CA TYR A 163 0.72 -31.34 -11.94
C TYR A 163 -0.02 -32.61 -11.51
N ALA A 164 -1.30 -32.48 -11.15
CA ALA A 164 -2.20 -33.60 -10.82
C ALA A 164 -3.04 -34.06 -12.02
N GLY A 165 -2.69 -33.66 -13.24
CA GLY A 165 -3.44 -34.02 -14.45
C GLY A 165 -4.73 -33.24 -14.65
N LYS A 166 -4.90 -32.08 -14.00
CA LYS A 166 -6.16 -31.29 -14.05
C LYS A 166 -5.93 -29.89 -14.66
N ILE A 167 -6.91 -29.33 -15.36
CA ILE A 167 -6.83 -28.00 -16.01
C ILE A 167 -7.80 -27.02 -15.34
N ARG A 168 -7.30 -25.84 -14.97
CA ARG A 168 -8.10 -24.76 -14.36
C ARG A 168 -8.60 -23.76 -15.40
N HIS A 169 -9.88 -23.38 -15.32
CA HIS A 169 -10.47 -22.29 -16.10
C HIS A 169 -11.53 -21.53 -15.28
N LYS A 170 -11.39 -20.20 -15.15
CA LYS A 170 -12.33 -19.31 -14.43
C LYS A 170 -12.79 -19.85 -13.06
N GLY A 171 -11.86 -20.46 -12.31
CA GLY A 171 -12.14 -21.02 -10.98
C GLY A 171 -12.61 -22.47 -10.96
N GLN A 172 -13.05 -23.02 -12.11
CA GLN A 172 -13.39 -24.43 -12.24
C GLN A 172 -12.15 -25.26 -12.59
N VAL A 173 -12.12 -26.52 -12.14
CA VAL A 173 -11.05 -27.47 -12.40
C VAL A 173 -11.68 -28.67 -13.14
N HIS A 174 -11.09 -29.03 -14.28
CA HIS A 174 -11.52 -30.14 -15.13
C HIS A 174 -10.38 -31.15 -15.26
N ASP A 175 -10.69 -32.40 -15.60
CA ASP A 175 -9.65 -33.38 -15.90
C ASP A 175 -8.94 -33.02 -17.20
N GLY A 176 -7.62 -33.05 -17.16
CA GLY A 176 -6.74 -32.82 -18.30
C GLY A 176 -6.45 -34.10 -19.06
N GLN A 177 -6.13 -33.97 -20.35
CA GLN A 177 -5.69 -35.11 -21.18
C GLN A 177 -4.19 -35.39 -21.04
N HIS A 178 -3.45 -34.56 -20.33
CA HIS A 178 -2.03 -34.74 -20.10
C HIS A 178 -1.77 -35.66 -18.89
N PRO A 179 -0.72 -36.49 -18.92
CA PRO A 179 -0.36 -37.33 -17.79
C PRO A 179 0.05 -36.49 -16.57
N ALA A 180 -0.35 -36.94 -15.38
CA ALA A 180 -0.01 -36.29 -14.12
C ALA A 180 1.44 -36.60 -13.71
N ILE A 181 2.19 -35.59 -13.28
CA ILE A 181 3.53 -35.79 -12.66
C ILE A 181 3.39 -36.24 -11.20
N ILE A 182 2.35 -35.75 -10.53
CA ILE A 182 2.03 -36.00 -9.13
C ILE A 182 0.70 -36.75 -9.07
N ALA A 183 0.63 -37.82 -8.26
CA ALA A 183 -0.61 -38.54 -8.05
C ALA A 183 -1.72 -37.58 -7.52
N PRO A 184 -2.97 -37.66 -8.02
CA PRO A 184 -4.05 -36.80 -7.58
C PRO A 184 -4.25 -36.78 -6.06
N ASP A 185 -4.15 -37.94 -5.42
CA ASP A 185 -4.29 -38.08 -3.96
C ASP A 185 -3.19 -37.33 -3.20
N LEU A 186 -1.95 -37.39 -3.70
CA LEU A 186 -0.81 -36.66 -3.12
C LEU A 186 -1.03 -35.16 -3.24
N TRP A 187 -1.50 -34.69 -4.41
CA TRP A 187 -1.79 -33.29 -4.63
C TRP A 187 -2.89 -32.77 -3.69
N GLU A 188 -3.96 -33.54 -3.52
CA GLU A 188 -5.05 -33.21 -2.60
C GLU A 188 -4.58 -33.16 -1.14
N ALA A 189 -3.72 -34.09 -0.72
CA ALA A 189 -3.10 -34.06 0.60
C ALA A 189 -2.28 -32.78 0.82
N VAL A 190 -1.49 -32.37 -0.19
CA VAL A 190 -0.71 -31.12 -0.13
C VAL A 190 -1.62 -29.88 -0.10
N GLN A 191 -2.73 -29.86 -0.85
CA GLN A 191 -3.70 -28.74 -0.77
C GLN A 191 -4.35 -28.63 0.62
N LYS A 192 -4.69 -29.77 1.24
CA LYS A 192 -5.20 -29.81 2.62
C LYS A 192 -4.18 -29.25 3.59
N GLN A 193 -2.91 -29.63 3.46
CA GLN A 193 -1.82 -29.12 4.30
C GLN A 193 -1.61 -27.61 4.12
N LEU A 194 -1.56 -27.11 2.88
CA LEU A 194 -1.45 -25.68 2.56
C LEU A 194 -2.62 -24.87 3.17
N THR A 195 -3.84 -25.39 3.07
CA THR A 195 -5.04 -24.72 3.60
C THR A 195 -5.07 -24.76 5.14
N ALA A 196 -4.68 -25.86 5.76
CA ALA A 196 -4.58 -25.99 7.21
C ALA A 196 -3.54 -25.04 7.79
N GLU A 197 -2.35 -24.94 7.19
CA GLU A 197 -1.31 -23.98 7.57
C GLU A 197 -1.72 -22.52 7.34
N ALA A 198 -2.52 -22.23 6.30
CA ALA A 198 -3.08 -20.90 6.09
C ALA A 198 -4.14 -20.53 7.15
N ARG A 199 -4.88 -21.52 7.66
CA ARG A 199 -5.93 -21.37 8.69
C ARG A 199 -5.38 -21.33 10.11
N LYS A 200 -4.19 -21.90 10.37
CA LYS A 200 -3.52 -21.71 11.65
C LYS A 200 -3.31 -20.20 11.82
N PRO A 201 -3.92 -19.56 12.84
CA PRO A 201 -3.55 -18.19 13.16
C PRO A 201 -2.03 -18.24 13.32
N ARG A 202 -1.30 -17.44 12.53
CA ARG A 202 0.17 -17.40 12.63
C ARG A 202 0.47 -17.28 14.11
N ALA A 203 0.94 -18.37 14.72
CA ALA A 203 1.50 -18.32 16.04
C ALA A 203 2.64 -17.33 15.85
N ARG A 204 2.43 -16.10 16.31
CA ARG A 204 3.41 -15.04 16.24
C ARG A 204 4.59 -15.61 17.01
N LYS A 205 5.53 -16.26 16.33
CA LYS A 205 6.86 -16.54 16.88
C LYS A 205 7.27 -15.20 17.43
N ALA A 206 7.30 -15.11 18.75
CA ALA A 206 7.46 -13.86 19.46
C ALA A 206 8.73 -13.22 18.90
N SER A 207 8.55 -12.23 18.02
CA SER A 207 9.62 -11.39 17.54
C SER A 207 10.30 -10.89 18.80
N SER A 208 11.60 -11.15 18.94
CA SER A 208 12.43 -10.84 20.11
C SER A 208 12.55 -9.33 20.42
N THR A 209 11.66 -8.52 19.86
CA THR A 209 11.30 -7.20 20.36
C THR A 209 9.80 -7.03 20.10
N ARG A 210 8.98 -7.23 21.15
CA ARG A 210 7.53 -7.07 21.09
C ARG A 210 7.23 -5.61 20.76
N SER A 211 6.55 -5.37 19.66
CA SER A 211 5.94 -4.05 19.43
C SER A 211 4.68 -4.05 20.29
N LEU A 212 4.76 -3.43 21.46
CA LEU A 212 3.82 -3.64 22.58
C LEU A 212 2.41 -3.11 22.24
N LEU A 213 2.35 -2.11 21.35
CA LEU A 213 1.11 -1.53 20.84
C LEU A 213 0.61 -2.18 19.54
N CYS A 214 1.17 -3.32 19.13
CA CYS A 214 0.75 -4.00 17.90
C CYS A 214 -0.75 -4.35 17.93
N GLY A 215 -1.51 -3.83 16.96
CA GLY A 215 -2.95 -4.06 16.85
C GLY A 215 -3.83 -3.14 17.69
N LYS A 216 -3.23 -2.28 18.53
CA LYS A 216 -3.94 -1.32 19.38
C LYS A 216 -4.07 0.07 18.74
N ILE A 217 -3.22 0.36 17.75
CA ILE A 217 -3.11 1.69 17.13
C ILE A 217 -3.96 1.79 15.86
N CYS A 218 -4.81 2.80 15.78
CA CYS A 218 -5.62 3.16 14.63
C CYS A 218 -5.38 4.63 14.24
N ASP A 219 -5.60 4.97 12.96
CA ASP A 219 -5.58 6.34 12.48
C ASP A 219 -6.98 6.93 12.23
N GLU A 220 -7.05 8.20 11.86
CA GLU A 220 -8.29 8.95 11.64
C GLU A 220 -9.21 8.36 10.55
N THR A 221 -8.68 7.47 9.69
CA THR A 221 -9.49 6.79 8.68
C THR A 221 -9.99 5.41 9.14
N GLY A 222 -9.62 5.00 10.36
CA GLY A 222 -9.84 3.66 10.89
C GLY A 222 -8.80 2.62 10.46
N ASP A 223 -7.71 3.03 9.78
CA ASP A 223 -6.66 2.10 9.37
C ASP A 223 -5.75 1.75 10.55
N ARG A 224 -5.37 0.48 10.67
CA ARG A 224 -4.54 0.00 11.78
C ARG A 224 -3.07 0.19 11.48
N LEU A 225 -2.32 0.69 12.45
CA LEU A 225 -0.87 0.78 12.31
C LEU A 225 -0.20 -0.55 12.65
N THR A 226 0.60 -1.04 11.71
CA THR A 226 1.32 -2.31 11.82
C THR A 226 2.81 -2.07 12.10
N PRO A 227 3.46 -2.87 12.96
CA PRO A 227 4.89 -2.80 13.17
C PRO A 227 5.68 -3.10 11.88
N SER A 228 6.66 -2.26 11.59
CA SER A 228 7.60 -2.38 10.47
C SER A 228 9.02 -2.07 10.96
N HIS A 229 10.03 -2.43 10.18
CA HIS A 229 11.42 -2.14 10.51
C HIS A 229 12.25 -1.81 9.28
N SER A 230 13.25 -0.94 9.45
CA SER A 230 14.32 -0.72 8.47
C SER A 230 15.67 -1.13 9.05
N ARG A 231 16.57 -1.62 8.18
CA ARG A 231 17.95 -1.96 8.55
C ARG A 231 18.83 -0.72 8.44
N ILE A 232 19.67 -0.48 9.46
CA ILE A 232 20.73 0.53 9.43
C ILE A 232 22.04 -0.14 9.00
N ARG A 233 22.98 0.61 8.40
CA ARG A 233 24.34 0.17 8.01
C ARG A 233 25.12 -0.53 9.14
N ALA A 234 24.83 -0.21 10.41
CA ALA A 234 25.49 -0.79 11.58
C ALA A 234 24.80 -2.05 12.14
N GLY A 235 23.95 -2.73 11.36
CA GLY A 235 23.25 -3.95 11.79
C GLY A 235 22.05 -3.72 12.74
N ALA A 236 21.93 -2.53 13.34
CA ALA A 236 20.78 -2.13 14.14
C ALA A 236 19.50 -2.00 13.29
N ARG A 237 18.35 -2.33 13.88
CA ARG A 237 17.02 -2.22 13.24
C ARG A 237 16.25 -1.05 13.84
N LEU A 238 15.80 -0.11 13.00
CA LEU A 238 14.86 0.94 13.41
C LEU A 238 13.44 0.40 13.29
N ARG A 239 12.69 0.43 14.39
CA ARG A 239 11.28 -0.02 14.45
C ARG A 239 10.34 1.16 14.21
N TYR A 240 9.27 0.90 13.48
CA TYR A 240 8.21 1.87 13.17
C TYR A 240 6.83 1.24 13.32
N TYR A 241 5.83 2.07 13.58
CA TYR A 241 4.43 1.77 13.30
C TYR A 241 4.02 2.49 12.02
N ILE A 242 3.48 1.77 11.05
CA ILE A 242 3.05 2.33 9.76
C ILE A 242 1.58 2.02 9.48
N SER A 243 0.83 2.97 8.89
CA SER A 243 -0.54 2.69 8.44
C SER A 243 -0.52 1.48 7.49
N HIS A 244 -1.44 0.54 7.66
CA HIS A 244 -1.45 -0.70 6.89
C HIS A 244 -1.48 -0.43 5.38
N ARG A 245 -2.19 0.62 4.94
CA ARG A 245 -2.25 0.99 3.51
C ARG A 245 -0.90 1.33 2.90
N LEU A 246 0.05 1.90 3.66
CA LEU A 246 1.41 2.17 3.20
C LEU A 246 2.22 0.89 2.96
N ALA A 247 1.90 -0.17 3.72
CA ALA A 247 2.52 -1.48 3.56
C ALA A 247 1.86 -2.30 2.45
N ALA A 248 0.52 -2.27 2.34
CA ALA A 248 -0.25 -3.03 1.38
C ALA A 248 -0.11 -2.51 -0.05
N ARG A 249 -0.01 -1.19 -0.22
CA ARG A 249 0.08 -0.49 -1.53
C ARG A 249 1.50 0.03 -1.79
N SER A 250 2.51 -0.72 -1.33
CA SER A 250 3.90 -0.32 -1.46
C SER A 250 4.28 -0.22 -2.95
N GLY A 251 4.62 1.00 -3.42
CA GLY A 251 4.99 1.26 -4.81
C GLY A 251 3.99 2.13 -5.59
N GLU A 252 2.84 2.45 -5.01
CA GLU A 252 1.90 3.41 -5.59
C GLU A 252 2.25 4.85 -5.17
N GLU A 253 2.25 5.79 -6.13
CA GLU A 253 2.46 7.21 -5.85
C GLU A 253 1.20 7.84 -5.22
N GLY A 254 1.38 8.74 -4.26
CA GLY A 254 0.28 9.50 -3.63
C GLY A 254 -0.40 8.84 -2.43
N VAL A 255 0.02 7.64 -2.00
CA VAL A 255 -0.53 7.02 -0.78
C VAL A 255 -0.02 7.74 0.47
N THR A 256 -0.92 8.42 1.18
CA THR A 256 -0.65 9.08 2.46
C THR A 256 -0.84 8.12 3.63
N GLY A 257 -0.18 8.39 4.76
CA GLY A 257 -0.35 7.62 5.98
C GLY A 257 0.71 7.91 7.04
N TRP A 258 0.54 7.29 8.20
CA TRP A 258 1.42 7.51 9.34
C TRP A 258 2.65 6.62 9.29
N ARG A 259 3.80 7.16 9.72
CA ARG A 259 5.04 6.42 9.98
C ARG A 259 5.69 6.94 11.24
N LEU A 260 5.48 6.22 12.34
CA LEU A 260 5.84 6.65 13.69
C LEU A 260 7.02 5.82 14.22
N PRO A 261 8.08 6.42 14.78
CA PRO A 261 9.14 5.67 15.45
C PRO A 261 8.58 4.89 16.65
N ALA A 262 8.80 3.58 16.68
CA ALA A 262 8.12 2.72 17.66
C ALA A 262 8.55 3.00 19.10
N ASP A 263 9.86 3.20 19.34
CA ASP A 263 10.38 3.44 20.68
C ASP A 263 9.94 4.80 21.25
N GLU A 264 9.97 5.85 20.43
CA GLU A 264 9.46 7.17 20.83
C GLU A 264 7.96 7.08 21.15
N LEU A 265 7.16 6.44 20.28
CA LEU A 265 5.73 6.28 20.51
C LEU A 265 5.45 5.48 21.78
N GLU A 266 6.09 4.31 21.96
CA GLU A 266 5.91 3.47 23.15
C GLU A 266 6.29 4.22 24.44
N ALA A 267 7.37 5.01 24.43
CA ALA A 267 7.75 5.87 25.55
C ALA A 267 6.72 6.96 25.86
N ARG A 268 6.06 7.48 24.82
CA ARG A 268 5.02 8.52 24.96
C ARG A 268 3.74 7.95 25.54
N VAL A 269 3.29 6.81 25.02
CA VAL A 269 2.11 6.11 25.54
C VAL A 269 2.32 5.68 26.98
N GLU A 270 3.53 5.26 27.34
CA GLU A 270 3.90 4.97 28.73
C GLU A 270 3.68 6.19 29.65
N GLY A 271 4.15 7.37 29.24
CA GLY A 271 3.94 8.61 29.99
C GLY A 271 2.46 8.94 30.16
N ILE A 272 1.67 8.89 29.08
CA ILE A 272 0.23 9.18 29.13
C ILE A 272 -0.51 8.24 30.09
N VAL A 273 -0.20 6.94 30.04
CA VAL A 273 -0.79 5.93 30.95
C VAL A 273 -0.38 6.22 32.38
N ARG A 274 0.89 6.53 32.64
CA ARG A 274 1.38 6.88 33.98
C ARG A 274 0.67 8.10 34.53
N ASP A 275 0.51 9.15 33.72
CA ASP A 275 -0.18 10.38 34.11
C ASP A 275 -1.66 10.15 34.38
N LEU A 276 -2.32 9.29 33.59
CA LEU A 276 -3.72 8.92 33.82
C LEU A 276 -3.86 8.16 35.15
N LEU A 277 -3.03 7.13 35.36
CA LEU A 277 -3.07 6.32 36.59
C LEU A 277 -2.65 7.10 37.85
N SER A 278 -1.89 8.19 37.70
CA SER A 278 -1.47 9.07 38.80
C SER A 278 -2.46 10.21 39.07
N ASP A 279 -3.53 10.33 38.29
CA ASP A 279 -4.57 11.35 38.52
C ASP A 279 -5.30 11.05 39.84
N ALA A 280 -5.22 12.00 40.77
CA ALA A 280 -5.83 11.89 42.10
C ALA A 280 -7.36 11.70 42.05
N THR A 281 -8.01 12.11 40.97
CA THR A 281 -9.45 11.98 40.77
C THR A 281 -9.86 10.66 40.11
N LEU A 282 -8.91 9.92 39.50
CA LEU A 282 -9.22 8.69 38.77
C LEU A 282 -9.89 7.66 39.68
N ALA A 283 -9.38 7.46 40.91
CA ALA A 283 -9.94 6.50 41.85
C ALA A 283 -11.43 6.74 42.16
N ALA A 284 -11.88 7.99 42.13
CA ALA A 284 -13.28 8.36 42.37
C ALA A 284 -14.17 8.24 41.13
N ARG A 285 -13.57 8.21 39.93
CA ARG A 285 -14.28 8.12 38.65
C ARG A 285 -14.27 6.72 38.04
N LEU A 286 -13.33 5.87 38.45
CA LEU A 286 -13.07 4.56 37.83
C LEU A 286 -14.24 3.58 37.97
N VAL A 287 -15.09 3.74 38.99
CA VAL A 287 -16.16 2.80 39.34
C VAL A 287 -17.46 3.56 39.57
N THR A 288 -18.58 2.99 39.16
CA THR A 288 -19.91 3.57 39.40
C THR A 288 -20.29 3.53 40.89
N ALA A 289 -20.66 4.70 41.44
CA ALA A 289 -21.10 4.90 42.83
C ALA A 289 -20.14 4.31 43.90
N PRO A 290 -18.88 4.80 43.98
CA PRO A 290 -17.90 4.27 44.92
C PRO A 290 -18.12 4.82 46.34
N ASP A 291 -17.84 3.99 47.36
CA ASP A 291 -17.78 4.45 48.76
C ASP A 291 -16.39 5.03 49.11
N THR A 292 -16.30 5.77 50.22
CA THR A 292 -15.04 6.45 50.61
C THR A 292 -13.88 5.49 50.85
N ASP A 293 -14.15 4.29 51.38
CA ASP A 293 -13.12 3.29 51.63
C ASP A 293 -12.67 2.61 50.34
N GLU A 294 -13.58 2.41 49.38
CA GLU A 294 -13.32 1.89 48.03
C GLU A 294 -12.41 2.86 47.27
N ILE A 295 -12.70 4.16 47.31
CA ILE A 295 -11.83 5.20 46.71
C ILE A 295 -10.42 5.15 47.32
N ALA A 296 -10.30 5.06 48.65
CA ALA A 296 -9.00 5.01 49.33
C ALA A 296 -8.18 3.75 48.97
N ARG A 297 -8.85 2.59 48.89
CA ARG A 297 -8.24 1.32 48.44
C ARG A 297 -7.78 1.43 46.99
N LEU A 298 -8.61 1.97 46.09
CA LEU A 298 -8.28 2.12 44.68
C LEU A 298 -7.11 3.06 44.46
N ARG A 299 -7.07 4.19 45.16
CA ARG A 299 -5.92 5.12 45.10
C ARG A 299 -4.62 4.42 45.49
N SER A 300 -4.63 3.68 46.60
CA SER A 300 -3.45 2.94 47.07
C SER A 300 -2.98 1.89 46.06
N ARG A 301 -3.91 1.20 45.39
CA ARG A 301 -3.60 0.21 44.34
C ARG A 301 -3.08 0.86 43.05
N LEU A 302 -3.64 2.00 42.65
CA LEU A 302 -3.18 2.77 41.49
C LEU A 302 -1.75 3.29 41.70
N GLU A 303 -1.44 3.80 42.90
CA GLU A 303 -0.08 4.21 43.29
C GLU A 303 0.90 3.02 43.27
N ALA A 304 0.50 1.86 43.80
CA ALA A 304 1.32 0.66 43.76
C ALA A 304 1.58 0.17 42.33
N LEU A 305 0.55 0.17 41.48
CA LEU A 305 0.64 -0.23 40.07
C LEU A 305 1.56 0.70 39.29
N THR A 306 1.43 2.02 39.47
CA THR A 306 2.28 3.00 38.79
C THR A 306 3.73 2.94 39.29
N GLY A 307 3.96 2.76 40.59
CA GLY A 307 5.30 2.68 41.18
C GLY A 307 6.09 1.45 40.76
N ALA A 308 5.45 0.28 40.66
CA ALA A 308 6.11 -0.99 40.36
C ALA A 308 6.18 -1.34 38.86
N ALA A 309 5.30 -0.76 38.03
CA ALA A 309 5.19 -1.15 36.62
C ALA A 309 6.28 -0.53 35.74
N GLY A 310 6.99 -1.41 35.00
CA GLY A 310 7.83 -1.00 33.88
C GLY A 310 7.01 -0.70 32.63
N ARG A 311 7.63 -0.10 31.60
CA ARG A 311 7.00 0.24 30.31
C ARG A 311 6.15 -0.90 29.75
N ALA A 312 6.66 -2.12 29.75
CA ALA A 312 5.97 -3.26 29.16
C ALA A 312 4.65 -3.59 29.87
N ASP A 313 4.56 -3.35 31.17
CA ASP A 313 3.35 -3.63 31.96
C ASP A 313 2.33 -2.51 31.77
N LEU A 314 2.77 -1.25 31.76
CA LEU A 314 1.89 -0.12 31.47
C LEU A 314 1.29 -0.19 30.07
N LEU A 315 2.07 -0.56 29.05
CA LEU A 315 1.56 -0.67 27.67
C LEU A 315 0.64 -1.89 27.45
N LYS A 316 0.62 -2.88 28.36
CA LYS A 316 -0.39 -3.95 28.32
C LYS A 316 -1.77 -3.42 28.68
N LEU A 317 -1.84 -2.44 29.59
CA LEU A 317 -3.10 -1.82 30.04
C LEU A 317 -3.80 -1.00 28.95
N VAL A 318 -3.13 -0.64 27.87
CA VAL A 318 -3.75 0.07 26.74
C VAL A 318 -4.70 -0.89 26.00
N GLY A 319 -5.97 -0.55 25.85
CA GLY A 319 -6.92 -1.28 25.01
C GLY A 319 -6.84 -0.82 23.55
N ARG A 320 -7.06 0.49 23.35
CA ARG A 320 -7.09 1.14 22.04
C ARG A 320 -6.38 2.48 22.06
N PHE A 321 -5.83 2.85 20.91
CA PHE A 321 -5.06 4.06 20.72
C PHE A 321 -5.35 4.65 19.34
N ASP A 322 -6.14 5.72 19.29
CA ASP A 322 -6.48 6.40 18.04
C ASP A 322 -5.61 7.66 17.87
N ILE A 323 -4.98 7.77 16.70
CA ILE A 323 -4.13 8.90 16.34
C ILE A 323 -4.84 9.70 15.26
N ALA A 324 -4.88 11.01 15.44
CA ALA A 324 -5.32 11.94 14.42
C ALA A 324 -4.37 13.15 14.40
N SER A 325 -4.53 14.02 13.40
CA SER A 325 -3.80 15.29 13.40
C SER A 325 -4.21 16.14 14.60
N GLY A 326 -3.24 16.55 15.41
CA GLY A 326 -3.46 17.47 16.54
C GLY A 326 -3.91 16.83 17.86
N HIS A 327 -4.45 15.61 17.84
CA HIS A 327 -4.93 14.95 19.04
C HIS A 327 -4.76 13.43 18.98
N LEU A 328 -4.81 12.83 20.17
CA LEU A 328 -4.61 11.42 20.37
C LEU A 328 -5.57 10.94 21.44
N MET A 329 -6.28 9.84 21.17
CA MET A 329 -7.20 9.21 22.12
C MET A 329 -6.57 7.92 22.62
N LEU A 330 -6.42 7.79 23.93
CA LEU A 330 -5.97 6.57 24.58
C LEU A 330 -7.11 6.00 25.41
N GLU A 331 -7.39 4.72 25.23
CA GLU A 331 -8.37 3.96 26.01
C GLU A 331 -7.63 2.84 26.75
N LEU A 332 -7.84 2.75 28.07
CA LEU A 332 -7.35 1.64 28.88
C LEU A 332 -8.29 0.44 28.78
N ASP A 333 -7.71 -0.76 28.81
CA ASP A 333 -8.43 -2.03 28.81
C ASP A 333 -8.95 -2.32 30.23
N ALA A 334 -10.27 -2.25 30.39
CA ALA A 334 -10.97 -2.51 31.65
C ALA A 334 -10.66 -3.92 32.23
N SER A 335 -10.51 -4.92 31.36
CA SER A 335 -10.17 -6.28 31.78
C SER A 335 -8.72 -6.37 32.25
N ALA A 336 -7.82 -5.62 31.62
CA ALA A 336 -6.42 -5.56 32.03
C ALA A 336 -6.23 -4.82 33.37
N LEU A 337 -7.11 -3.86 33.70
CA LEU A 337 -7.12 -3.14 34.98
C LEU A 337 -7.82 -3.90 36.12
N ALA A 338 -8.80 -4.75 35.80
CA ALA A 338 -9.60 -5.47 36.79
C ALA A 338 -8.75 -6.32 37.74
N GLY A 339 -7.77 -7.06 37.23
CA GLY A 339 -6.88 -7.89 38.05
C GLY A 339 -6.04 -7.06 39.03
N PRO A 340 -5.17 -6.15 38.55
CA PRO A 340 -4.31 -5.32 39.40
C PRO A 340 -5.07 -4.49 40.43
N LEU A 341 -6.27 -4.00 40.09
CA LEU A 341 -7.07 -3.16 40.97
C LEU A 341 -8.11 -3.93 41.78
N THR A 342 -8.25 -5.25 41.55
CA THR A 342 -9.29 -6.11 42.12
C THR A 342 -10.69 -5.50 41.96
N LEU A 343 -11.04 -5.20 40.71
CA LEU A 343 -12.30 -4.59 40.32
C LEU A 343 -13.15 -5.58 39.53
N ASP A 344 -14.46 -5.39 39.62
CA ASP A 344 -15.40 -5.96 38.67
C ASP A 344 -15.34 -5.15 37.35
N VAL A 345 -15.28 -5.83 36.22
CA VAL A 345 -15.25 -5.19 34.89
C VAL A 345 -16.55 -4.43 34.64
N ASP A 346 -17.68 -4.96 35.10
CA ASP A 346 -19.01 -4.41 34.82
C ASP A 346 -19.34 -3.15 35.63
N ARG A 347 -18.55 -2.85 36.68
CA ARG A 347 -18.69 -1.63 37.48
C ARG A 347 -17.79 -0.49 37.02
N GLN A 348 -16.92 -0.72 36.04
CA GLN A 348 -15.97 0.30 35.59
C GLN A 348 -16.64 1.34 34.68
N ASP A 349 -16.30 2.61 34.89
CA ASP A 349 -16.74 3.71 34.03
C ASP A 349 -15.80 3.84 32.82
N ALA A 350 -16.32 3.59 31.62
CA ALA A 350 -15.58 3.66 30.38
C ALA A 350 -15.02 5.07 30.08
N ASP A 351 -15.71 6.13 30.54
CA ASP A 351 -15.27 7.50 30.34
C ASP A 351 -14.06 7.84 31.21
N ALA A 352 -13.94 7.19 32.37
CA ALA A 352 -12.77 7.32 33.24
C ALA A 352 -11.52 6.61 32.70
N LEU A 353 -11.71 5.65 31.79
CA LEU A 353 -10.62 4.88 31.14
C LEU A 353 -10.08 5.53 29.87
N THR A 354 -10.68 6.65 29.44
CA THR A 354 -10.33 7.34 28.20
C THR A 354 -9.60 8.66 28.49
N LYS A 355 -8.51 8.93 27.77
CA LYS A 355 -7.75 10.18 27.85
C LYS A 355 -7.44 10.71 26.45
N SER A 356 -7.87 11.94 26.19
CA SER A 356 -7.49 12.70 25.01
C SER A 356 -6.30 13.60 25.32
N VAL A 357 -5.26 13.55 24.49
CA VAL A 357 -4.02 14.33 24.65
C VAL A 357 -3.69 15.05 23.34
N PRO A 358 -3.33 16.35 23.37
CA PRO A 358 -2.86 17.03 22.17
C PRO A 358 -1.55 16.40 21.66
N PHE A 359 -1.44 16.23 20.35
CA PHE A 359 -0.36 15.48 19.72
C PHE A 359 0.17 16.17 18.46
N GLN A 360 1.49 16.27 18.31
CA GLN A 360 2.12 16.80 17.10
C GLN A 360 3.31 15.98 16.61
N LEU A 361 3.44 15.92 15.29
CA LEU A 361 4.62 15.37 14.61
C LEU A 361 5.45 16.49 14.01
N ARG A 362 6.69 16.62 14.49
CA ARG A 362 7.65 17.56 13.89
C ARG A 362 8.68 16.79 13.08
N LYS A 363 8.70 17.02 11.77
CA LYS A 363 9.79 16.54 10.90
C LYS A 363 11.02 17.43 11.13
N ARG A 364 12.16 16.84 11.55
CA ARG A 364 13.45 17.54 11.63
C ARG A 364 14.44 16.80 10.72
N GLY A 365 14.56 17.26 9.47
CA GLY A 365 15.37 16.60 8.43
C GLY A 365 14.78 15.25 7.99
N VAL A 366 15.65 14.26 7.72
CA VAL A 366 15.27 12.91 7.23
C VAL A 366 14.62 12.02 8.31
N LYS A 367 14.65 12.43 9.59
CA LYS A 367 14.01 11.69 10.70
C LYS A 367 12.75 12.41 11.18
N THR A 368 11.62 11.71 11.14
CA THR A 368 10.38 12.10 11.84
C THR A 368 10.61 11.94 13.34
N LYS A 369 10.51 13.02 14.12
CA LYS A 369 10.56 12.97 15.59
C LYS A 369 9.15 13.24 16.14
N LEU A 370 8.75 12.45 17.11
CA LEU A 370 7.43 12.52 17.74
C LEU A 370 7.50 13.51 18.93
N VAL A 371 6.68 14.55 18.92
CA VAL A 371 6.68 15.58 19.98
C VAL A 371 5.32 15.58 20.66
N LEU A 372 5.22 14.98 21.85
CA LEU A 372 4.10 15.28 22.75
C LEU A 372 4.22 16.74 23.17
N ALA A 373 3.17 17.51 22.94
CA ALA A 373 3.03 18.82 23.54
C ALA A 373 2.43 18.63 24.95
N ASP A 374 3.22 18.11 25.90
CA ASP A 374 2.82 18.07 27.33
C ASP A 374 2.99 19.45 27.99
N THR A 375 2.75 20.52 27.25
CA THR A 375 2.90 21.88 27.77
C THR A 375 1.79 22.70 27.15
N PRO A 376 1.05 23.52 27.94
CA PRO A 376 0.19 24.53 27.35
C PRO A 376 1.03 25.24 26.30
N VAL A 377 0.50 25.21 25.08
CA VAL A 377 1.14 25.64 23.84
C VAL A 377 2.25 26.63 24.13
N GLY A 378 3.48 26.16 24.01
CA GLY A 378 4.63 27.03 24.17
C GLY A 378 4.47 28.14 23.15
N ARG A 379 4.18 29.37 23.63
CA ARG A 379 4.11 30.61 22.86
C ARG A 379 5.02 30.52 21.66
N ASP A 380 4.47 30.61 20.44
CA ASP A 380 5.32 30.63 19.24
C ASP A 380 6.06 31.97 19.22
N GLY A 381 7.23 31.99 19.86
CA GLY A 381 8.04 33.20 19.98
C GLY A 381 8.47 33.75 18.62
N THR A 382 8.46 32.93 17.57
CA THR A 382 8.74 33.41 16.21
C THR A 382 7.55 34.15 15.65
N LEU A 383 6.34 33.59 15.77
CA LEU A 383 5.11 34.25 15.36
C LEU A 383 4.87 35.55 16.15
N ILE A 384 5.06 35.52 17.47
CA ILE A 384 4.92 36.70 18.33
C ILE A 384 5.90 37.81 17.91
N ARG A 385 7.19 37.46 17.69
CA ARG A 385 8.18 38.44 17.20
C ARG A 385 7.80 38.99 15.83
N ASN A 386 7.25 38.16 14.95
CA ASN A 386 6.86 38.55 13.61
C ASN A 386 5.62 39.47 13.61
N ILE A 387 4.63 39.21 14.46
CA ILE A 387 3.48 40.11 14.68
C ILE A 387 3.97 41.46 15.21
N ALA A 388 4.86 41.46 16.22
CA ALA A 388 5.44 42.69 16.76
C ALA A 388 6.22 43.49 15.71
N ARG A 389 7.01 42.81 14.86
CA ARG A 389 7.72 43.44 13.73
C ARG A 389 6.75 44.02 12.70
N ALA A 390 5.70 43.29 12.35
CA ALA A 390 4.69 43.75 11.41
C ALA A 390 4.02 45.05 11.90
N HIS A 391 3.64 45.12 13.17
CA HIS A 391 3.09 46.36 13.75
C HIS A 391 4.10 47.52 13.72
N ARG A 392 5.39 47.25 13.98
CA ARG A 392 6.43 48.28 13.89
C ARG A 392 6.59 48.79 12.46
N TRP A 393 6.77 47.89 11.49
CA TRP A 393 6.89 48.24 10.08
C TRP A 393 5.66 48.99 9.58
N PHE A 394 4.46 48.59 10.00
CA PHE A 394 3.22 49.28 9.64
C PHE A 394 3.19 50.73 10.18
N ASN A 395 3.63 50.95 11.42
CA ASN A 395 3.73 52.30 11.99
C ASN A 395 4.77 53.17 11.27
N GLU A 396 5.90 52.60 10.85
CA GLU A 396 6.92 53.31 10.07
C GLU A 396 6.43 53.69 8.67
N ILE A 397 5.70 52.78 8.00
CA ILE A 397 5.05 53.08 6.71
C ILE A 397 4.02 54.19 6.90
N ARG A 398 3.23 54.14 7.97
CA ARG A 398 2.25 55.19 8.29
C ARG A 398 2.89 56.54 8.59
N ALA A 399 4.15 56.54 9.05
CA ALA A 399 4.97 57.72 9.25
C ALA A 399 5.68 58.22 7.98
N GLY A 400 5.46 57.56 6.83
CA GLY A 400 5.96 57.99 5.53
C GLY A 400 7.24 57.31 5.05
N ARG A 401 7.78 56.31 5.79
CA ARG A 401 8.92 55.52 5.31
C ARG A 401 8.50 54.55 4.21
N SER A 402 9.35 54.40 3.21
CA SER A 402 9.19 53.43 2.13
C SER A 402 9.59 52.01 2.56
N PHE A 403 9.09 51.01 1.84
CA PHE A 403 9.47 49.61 2.09
C PHE A 403 10.97 49.35 1.92
N ASP A 404 11.64 50.09 1.03
CA ASP A 404 13.06 49.92 0.74
C ASP A 404 13.93 50.48 1.88
N GLU A 405 13.55 51.63 2.45
CA GLU A 405 14.22 52.20 3.64
C GLU A 405 14.09 51.30 4.87
N ILE A 406 12.92 50.69 5.08
CA ILE A 406 12.70 49.75 6.19
C ILE A 406 13.47 48.45 5.95
N ALA A 407 13.56 47.97 4.71
CA ALA A 407 14.32 46.78 4.35
C ALA A 407 15.82 46.95 4.65
N GLU A 408 16.38 48.09 4.29
CA GLU A 408 17.78 48.44 4.54
C GLU A 408 18.07 48.56 6.05
N ALA A 409 17.21 49.25 6.80
CA ALA A 409 17.37 49.43 8.25
C ALA A 409 17.29 48.11 9.06
N GLU A 410 16.46 47.16 8.63
CA GLU A 410 16.23 45.88 9.33
C GLU A 410 17.08 44.73 8.77
N GLY A 411 17.91 44.98 7.75
CA GLY A 411 18.74 43.95 7.12
C GLY A 411 17.91 42.83 6.48
N THR A 412 16.79 43.18 5.87
CA THR A 412 15.81 42.24 5.28
C THR A 412 15.48 42.63 3.84
N SER A 413 14.66 41.84 3.14
CA SER A 413 14.20 42.17 1.80
C SER A 413 12.84 42.87 1.80
N ARG A 414 12.61 43.77 0.82
CA ARG A 414 11.31 44.38 0.54
C ARG A 414 10.18 43.35 0.48
N ARG A 415 10.42 42.24 -0.25
CA ARG A 415 9.48 41.13 -0.38
C ARG A 415 9.07 40.55 0.98
N ARG A 416 10.03 40.36 1.89
CA ARG A 416 9.75 39.83 3.22
C ARG A 416 8.88 40.77 4.05
N ILE A 417 9.12 42.09 3.96
CA ILE A 417 8.28 43.08 4.64
C ILE A 417 6.85 43.01 4.10
N GLN A 418 6.69 43.02 2.76
CA GLN A 418 5.37 42.93 2.13
C GLN A 418 4.61 41.65 2.50
N GLN A 419 5.30 40.51 2.61
CA GLN A 419 4.66 39.24 2.99
C GLN A 419 4.26 39.18 4.47
N MET A 420 4.90 39.97 5.33
CA MET A 420 4.71 39.90 6.78
C MET A 420 3.84 41.04 7.31
N ILE A 421 3.66 42.12 6.55
CA ILE A 421 2.92 43.30 6.98
C ILE A 421 1.45 42.97 7.32
N ASP A 422 0.89 41.96 6.67
CA ASP A 422 -0.48 41.47 6.88
C ASP A 422 -0.72 41.00 8.33
N LEU A 423 0.33 40.58 9.04
CA LEU A 423 0.24 40.20 10.46
C LEU A 423 -0.13 41.38 11.37
N ALA A 424 0.09 42.63 10.94
CA ALA A 424 -0.32 43.82 11.67
C ALA A 424 -1.84 44.05 11.67
N PHE A 425 -2.57 43.34 10.81
CA PHE A 425 -4.02 43.48 10.61
C PHE A 425 -4.83 42.29 11.13
N LEU A 426 -4.19 41.42 11.92
CA LEU A 426 -4.89 40.34 12.62
C LEU A 426 -5.94 40.88 13.59
N ALA A 427 -7.03 40.15 13.75
CA ALA A 427 -8.06 40.50 14.73
C ALA A 427 -7.46 40.51 16.16
N PRO A 428 -7.85 41.47 17.04
CA PRO A 428 -7.25 41.62 18.37
C PRO A 428 -7.35 40.38 19.27
N ASP A 429 -8.42 39.60 19.12
CA ASP A 429 -8.64 38.31 19.80
C ASP A 429 -7.67 37.25 19.29
N ILE A 430 -7.41 37.17 17.98
CA ILE A 430 -6.41 36.25 17.41
C ILE A 430 -5.01 36.59 17.93
N VAL A 431 -4.66 37.88 18.02
CA VAL A 431 -3.37 38.30 18.59
C VAL A 431 -3.27 37.91 20.06
N ARG A 432 -4.35 38.06 20.84
CA ARG A 432 -4.41 37.62 22.23
C ARG A 432 -4.24 36.10 22.34
N ASP A 433 -4.91 35.34 21.49
CA ASP A 433 -4.78 33.88 21.44
C ASP A 433 -3.34 33.48 21.11
N VAL A 434 -2.68 34.14 20.15
CA VAL A 434 -1.25 33.89 19.86
C VAL A 434 -0.34 34.19 21.07
N LEU A 435 -0.61 35.27 21.80
CA LEU A 435 0.16 35.65 22.98
C LEU A 435 -0.07 34.69 24.17
N ASP A 436 -1.28 34.14 24.26
CA ASP A 436 -1.68 33.17 25.29
C ASP A 436 -1.34 31.73 24.91
N GLY A 437 -0.85 31.49 23.68
CA GLY A 437 -0.61 30.15 23.15
C GLY A 437 -1.89 29.43 22.68
N LYS A 438 -3.04 30.10 22.63
CA LYS A 438 -4.32 29.47 22.24
C LYS A 438 -4.55 29.43 20.73
N GLN A 439 -3.59 29.87 19.92
CA GLN A 439 -3.75 29.91 18.47
C GLN A 439 -3.84 28.50 17.84
N PRO A 440 -4.56 28.34 16.71
CA PRO A 440 -4.62 27.09 15.96
C PRO A 440 -3.24 26.59 15.55
N LEU A 441 -3.05 25.27 15.54
CA LEU A 441 -1.73 24.66 15.38
C LEU A 441 -1.14 24.85 13.97
N GLY A 442 -1.98 24.98 12.95
CA GLY A 442 -1.58 25.35 11.60
C GLY A 442 -1.18 26.82 11.45
N PHE A 443 -1.55 27.68 12.40
CA PHE A 443 -1.29 29.11 12.35
C PHE A 443 0.14 29.45 12.80
N THR A 444 1.06 29.41 11.85
CA THR A 444 2.49 29.68 12.05
C THR A 444 2.98 30.77 11.11
N SER A 445 4.15 31.36 11.38
CA SER A 445 4.74 32.34 10.46
C SER A 445 4.98 31.78 9.05
N ASP A 446 5.37 30.51 8.91
CA ASP A 446 5.53 29.87 7.59
C ASP A 446 4.20 29.69 6.87
N TRP A 447 3.13 29.40 7.61
CA TRP A 447 1.79 29.32 7.05
C TRP A 447 1.32 30.68 6.53
N CYS A 448 1.48 31.75 7.32
CA CYS A 448 1.14 33.12 6.91
C CYS A 448 1.94 33.60 5.68
N LEU A 449 3.17 33.13 5.49
CA LEU A 449 3.97 33.47 4.31
C LEU A 449 3.45 32.81 3.02
N ARG A 450 2.66 31.75 3.13
CA ARG A 450 2.15 30.95 2.00
C ARG A 450 0.67 31.16 1.73
N HIS A 451 -0.06 31.71 2.69
CA HIS A 451 -1.51 31.90 2.61
C HIS A 451 -1.82 33.37 2.92
N PRO A 452 -2.45 34.11 1.99
CA PRO A 452 -2.84 35.49 2.24
C PRO A 452 -3.91 35.54 3.34
N LEU A 453 -3.77 36.48 4.26
CA LEU A 453 -4.75 36.72 5.33
C LEU A 453 -5.83 37.68 4.83
N PRO A 454 -7.13 37.34 4.94
CA PRO A 454 -8.20 38.27 4.62
C PRO A 454 -8.10 39.53 5.49
N SER A 455 -8.44 40.71 4.95
CA SER A 455 -8.54 41.93 5.75
C SER A 455 -9.78 41.95 6.66
N ASP A 456 -10.81 41.16 6.33
CA ASP A 456 -12.01 41.01 7.14
C ASP A 456 -11.77 40.06 8.33
N TRP A 457 -12.03 40.54 9.55
CA TRP A 457 -11.78 39.77 10.77
C TRP A 457 -12.70 38.54 10.92
N SER A 458 -13.92 38.56 10.38
CA SER A 458 -14.82 37.38 10.43
C SER A 458 -14.32 36.28 9.49
N ALA A 459 -13.81 36.66 8.32
CA ALA A 459 -13.15 35.76 7.39
C ALA A 459 -11.83 35.21 7.96
N GLN A 460 -11.05 36.03 8.68
CA GLN A 460 -9.86 35.56 9.41
C GLN A 460 -10.24 34.47 10.43
N ARG A 461 -11.26 34.70 11.26
CA ARG A 461 -11.70 33.71 12.26
C ARG A 461 -12.15 32.41 11.61
N THR A 462 -12.95 32.48 10.56
CA THR A 462 -13.42 31.30 9.82
C THR A 462 -12.25 30.52 9.21
N LEU A 463 -11.29 31.22 8.60
CA LEU A 463 -10.09 30.62 8.01
C LEU A 463 -9.22 29.93 9.07
N LEU A 464 -8.97 30.60 10.19
CA LEU A 464 -8.13 30.06 11.26
C LEU A 464 -8.82 28.95 12.04
N ALA A 465 -10.15 28.94 12.13
CA ALA A 465 -10.91 27.85 12.72
C ALA A 465 -10.84 26.55 11.88
N SER A 466 -10.43 26.64 10.61
CA SER A 466 -10.24 25.48 9.72
C SER A 466 -8.84 24.85 9.78
N LEU A 467 -7.92 25.45 10.57
CA LEU A 467 -6.52 25.03 10.76
C LEU A 467 -6.33 24.21 12.05
#